data_AF-A5B7M8-F1
#
_entry.id   AF-A5B7M8-F1
#
_cell.length_a   1.000
_cell.length_b   1.000
_cell.length_c   1.000
_cell.angle_alpha   90.00
_cell.angle_beta   90.00
_cell.angle_gamma   90.00
#
_symmetry.space_group_name_H-M   'P 1'
#
loop_
_entity.id
_entity.type
_entity.pdbx_description
1 polymer ?
#
loop_
_entity_poly.entity_id
_entity_poly.type
_entity_poly.pdbx_seq_one_letter_code
_entity_poly.pdbx_strand_id
1 'polypeptide(L)'
;MGLPREFHEQCLKLLELEYLKTFYCWAQDAAVSVTSRIIESHSAVPEVKVCTAALRLMLQILNWDFRYNTNMAKGAKPSMDVFNDGVRHDIASPKRSECILVQPGPSWRDVLISNGHIGWLLGLYGALRQKFSCEGYWLDCPVAVSARKLIVQFCSLTGTIFPSELKACDGGALVFSYE
;
A
#
# COMPACT_ATOMS: atom_id res chain seq x y z
N MET A 1 -22.17 -10.67 16.70
CA MET A 1 -21.43 -10.82 17.98
C MET A 1 -21.83 -9.65 18.85
N GLY A 2 -22.54 -9.86 19.96
CA GLY A 2 -23.14 -8.80 20.78
C GLY A 2 -22.15 -8.08 21.70
N LEU A 3 -20.98 -7.70 21.17
CA LEU A 3 -19.96 -6.98 21.93
C LEU A 3 -20.21 -5.47 21.87
N PRO A 4 -19.76 -4.70 22.87
CA PRO A 4 -19.90 -3.25 22.89
C PRO A 4 -19.18 -2.58 21.70
N ARG A 5 -19.70 -1.44 21.26
CA ARG A 5 -19.16 -0.68 20.13
C ARG A 5 -17.70 -0.27 20.36
N GLU A 6 -17.34 0.08 21.60
CA GLU A 6 -15.99 0.51 21.94
C GLU A 6 -14.96 -0.60 21.69
N PHE A 7 -15.35 -1.87 21.88
CA PHE A 7 -14.49 -3.01 21.59
C PHE A 7 -14.18 -3.10 20.09
N HIS A 8 -15.19 -2.94 19.24
CA HIS A 8 -15.00 -2.94 17.79
C HIS A 8 -14.12 -1.78 17.31
N GLU A 9 -14.27 -0.61 17.91
CA GLU A 9 -13.41 0.55 17.61
C GLU A 9 -11.97 0.34 18.06
N GLN A 10 -11.76 -0.28 19.23
CA GLN A 10 -10.43 -0.68 19.70
C GLN A 10 -9.78 -1.71 18.76
N CYS A 11 -10.53 -2.72 18.32
CA CYS A 11 -10.04 -3.70 17.35
C CYS A 11 -9.64 -3.04 16.03
N LEU A 12 -10.45 -2.11 15.50
CA LEU A 12 -10.12 -1.39 14.27
C LEU A 12 -8.86 -0.54 14.43
N LYS A 13 -8.71 0.13 15.58
CA LYS A 13 -7.52 0.93 15.88
C LYS A 13 -6.26 0.05 15.96
N LEU A 14 -6.31 -1.08 16.67
CA LEU A 14 -5.19 -2.02 16.76
C LEU A 14 -4.86 -2.64 15.40
N LEU A 15 -5.89 -2.99 14.62
CA LEU A 15 -5.72 -3.48 13.26
C LEU A 15 -4.92 -2.49 12.42
N GLU A 16 -5.33 -1.23 12.39
CA GLU A 16 -4.68 -0.20 11.57
C GLU A 16 -3.26 0.12 12.04
N LEU A 17 -3.05 0.27 13.35
CA LEU A 17 -1.78 0.75 13.89
C LEU A 17 -0.70 -0.34 13.98
N GLU A 18 -1.08 -1.58 14.28
CA GLU A 18 -0.12 -2.65 14.59
C GLU A 18 -0.12 -3.79 13.57
N TYR A 19 -1.32 -4.28 13.20
CA TYR A 19 -1.42 -5.52 12.42
C TYR A 19 -1.31 -5.30 10.92
N LEU A 20 -1.89 -4.24 10.35
CA LEU A 20 -1.86 -3.99 8.91
C LEU A 20 -0.42 -3.86 8.38
N LYS A 21 0.43 -3.14 9.11
CA LYS A 21 1.85 -3.00 8.75
C LYS A 21 2.57 -4.36 8.80
N THR A 22 2.30 -5.16 9.83
CA THR A 22 2.87 -6.50 9.99
C THR A 22 2.46 -7.44 8.85
N PHE A 23 1.16 -7.47 8.52
CA PHE A 23 0.64 -8.28 7.41
C PHE A 23 1.21 -7.83 6.07
N TYR A 24 1.42 -6.53 5.89
CA TYR A 24 2.04 -6.00 4.69
C TYR A 24 3.47 -6.52 4.51
N CYS A 25 4.29 -6.46 5.57
CA CYS A 25 5.66 -7.00 5.55
C CYS A 25 5.67 -8.50 5.25
N TRP A 26 4.81 -9.29 5.91
CA TRP A 26 4.72 -10.73 5.63
C TRP A 26 4.31 -11.03 4.18
N ALA A 27 3.38 -10.26 3.62
CA ALA A 27 2.99 -10.39 2.24
C ALA A 27 4.15 -10.04 1.29
N GLN A 28 4.88 -8.97 1.58
CA GLN A 28 6.06 -8.58 0.82
C GLN A 28 7.12 -9.68 0.84
N ASP A 29 7.47 -10.20 2.03
CA ASP A 29 8.46 -11.27 2.20
C ASP A 29 8.04 -12.54 1.45
N ALA A 30 6.77 -12.91 1.53
CA ALA A 30 6.21 -14.04 0.79
C ALA A 30 6.38 -13.85 -0.73
N ALA A 31 6.08 -12.66 -1.27
CA ALA A 31 6.24 -12.38 -2.69
C ALA A 31 7.71 -12.35 -3.13
N VAL A 32 8.60 -11.75 -2.33
CA VAL A 32 10.05 -11.70 -2.58
C VAL A 32 10.62 -13.13 -2.61
N SER A 33 10.23 -13.99 -1.66
CA SER A 33 10.75 -15.36 -1.52
C SER A 33 10.49 -16.28 -2.72
N VAL A 34 9.46 -15.98 -3.53
CA VAL A 34 9.10 -16.74 -4.74
C VAL A 34 9.55 -16.06 -6.04
N THR A 35 10.06 -14.82 -5.97
CA THR A 35 10.35 -13.99 -7.15
C THR A 35 11.43 -14.61 -8.05
N SER A 36 12.55 -15.06 -7.50
CA SER A 36 13.62 -15.70 -8.29
C SER A 36 13.12 -16.93 -9.03
N ARG A 37 12.36 -17.80 -8.34
CA ARG A 37 11.73 -18.99 -8.94
C ARG A 37 10.79 -18.61 -10.09
N ILE A 38 9.98 -17.55 -9.90
CA ILE A 38 9.07 -17.05 -10.93
C ILE A 38 9.80 -16.50 -12.14
N ILE A 39 11.00 -15.95 -11.98
CA ILE A 39 11.79 -15.38 -13.09
C ILE A 39 12.59 -16.48 -13.80
N GLU A 40 13.37 -17.25 -13.05
CA GLU A 40 14.43 -18.13 -13.56
C GLU A 40 13.96 -19.48 -14.11
N SER A 41 12.85 -20.03 -13.61
CA SER A 41 12.38 -21.38 -13.97
C SER A 41 11.06 -21.34 -14.75
N HIS A 42 10.64 -22.42 -15.42
CA HIS A 42 9.21 -22.57 -15.79
C HIS A 42 8.41 -22.69 -14.49
N SER A 43 8.12 -21.52 -13.89
CA SER A 43 7.52 -21.36 -12.57
C SER A 43 6.37 -22.33 -12.40
N ALA A 44 6.37 -23.09 -11.31
CA ALA A 44 5.21 -23.91 -11.05
C ALA A 44 4.01 -23.00 -10.72
N VAL A 45 2.81 -23.52 -11.00
CA VAL A 45 1.53 -22.88 -10.67
C VAL A 45 1.46 -22.37 -9.22
N PRO A 46 2.01 -23.05 -8.18
CA PRO A 46 1.95 -22.55 -6.81
C PRO A 46 2.69 -21.22 -6.57
N GLU A 47 3.89 -21.00 -7.12
CA GLU A 47 4.67 -19.77 -6.89
C GLU A 47 3.95 -18.55 -7.47
N VAL A 48 3.42 -18.69 -8.69
CA VAL A 48 2.61 -17.65 -9.35
C VAL A 48 1.39 -17.30 -8.49
N LYS A 49 0.73 -18.31 -7.91
CA LYS A 49 -0.43 -18.12 -7.01
C LYS A 49 -0.03 -17.40 -5.72
N VAL A 50 1.06 -17.81 -5.07
CA VAL A 50 1.57 -17.18 -3.84
C VAL A 50 1.90 -15.72 -4.10
N CYS A 51 2.69 -15.42 -5.13
CA CYS A 51 3.06 -14.05 -5.49
C CYS A 51 1.82 -13.21 -5.82
N THR A 52 0.89 -13.75 -6.62
CA THR A 52 -0.37 -13.07 -6.96
C THR A 52 -1.20 -12.76 -5.70
N ALA A 53 -1.37 -13.73 -4.80
CA ALA A 53 -2.14 -13.54 -3.57
C ALA A 53 -1.48 -12.51 -2.64
N ALA A 54 -0.17 -12.54 -2.50
CA ALA A 54 0.59 -11.57 -1.73
C ALA A 54 0.46 -10.15 -2.28
N LEU A 55 0.62 -9.95 -3.60
CA LEU A 55 0.41 -8.66 -4.27
C LEU A 55 -1.02 -8.13 -4.07
N ARG A 56 -2.02 -9.01 -4.12
CA ARG A 56 -3.42 -8.64 -3.86
C ARG A 56 -3.64 -8.24 -2.40
N LEU A 57 -3.05 -8.95 -1.44
CA LEU A 57 -3.14 -8.59 -0.03
C LEU A 57 -2.49 -7.24 0.24
N MET A 58 -1.29 -7.00 -0.28
CA MET A 58 -0.62 -5.68 -0.21
C MET A 58 -1.50 -4.58 -0.79
N LEU A 59 -2.11 -4.81 -1.95
CA LEU A 59 -3.05 -3.87 -2.57
C LEU A 59 -4.28 -3.61 -1.69
N GLN A 60 -4.86 -4.64 -1.07
CA GLN A 60 -6.01 -4.49 -0.18
C GLN A 60 -5.66 -3.69 1.08
N ILE A 61 -4.49 -3.95 1.67
CA ILE A 61 -4.00 -3.19 2.84
C ILE A 61 -3.78 -1.73 2.47
N LEU A 62 -3.20 -1.44 1.30
CA LEU A 62 -3.03 -0.07 0.83
C LEU A 62 -4.34 0.60 0.42
N ASN A 63 -5.43 -0.13 0.22
CA ASN A 63 -6.76 0.45 0.00
C ASN A 63 -7.55 0.60 1.31
N TRP A 64 -6.93 0.35 2.46
CA TRP A 64 -7.55 0.58 3.76
C TRP A 64 -7.81 2.07 4.00
N ASP A 65 -8.97 2.39 4.58
CA ASP A 65 -9.31 3.75 5.02
C ASP A 65 -8.57 4.06 6.33
N PHE A 66 -7.36 4.63 6.21
CA PHE A 66 -6.52 5.00 7.36
C PHE A 66 -7.13 6.18 8.12
N ARG A 67 -7.76 5.90 9.27
CA ARG A 67 -8.51 6.88 10.07
C ARG A 67 -7.79 7.30 11.35
N TYR A 68 -6.86 6.50 11.82
CA TYR A 68 -6.21 6.67 13.13
C TYR A 68 -4.77 7.18 13.00
N ASN A 69 -4.25 7.32 11.79
CA ASN A 69 -2.88 7.74 11.51
C ASN A 69 -2.67 9.27 11.50
N THR A 70 -3.73 10.04 11.67
CA THR A 70 -3.64 11.50 11.63
C THR A 70 -3.37 12.05 13.03
N ASN A 71 -2.15 12.55 13.23
CA ASN A 71 -1.93 13.77 14.01
C ASN A 71 -2.59 14.96 13.28
N MET A 72 -3.90 14.88 13.02
CA MET A 72 -4.66 16.02 12.54
C MET A 72 -4.67 17.03 13.67
N ALA A 73 -4.08 18.19 13.39
CA ALA A 73 -4.22 19.38 14.21
C ALA A 73 -5.68 19.53 14.67
N LYS A 74 -5.84 19.80 15.97
CA LYS A 74 -7.10 20.22 16.63
C LYS A 74 -8.04 20.93 15.64
N GLY A 75 -9.09 20.26 15.16
CA GLY A 75 -10.14 20.97 14.41
C GLY A 75 -11.04 20.14 13.49
N ALA A 76 -10.54 19.07 12.87
CA ALA A 76 -11.38 18.25 12.00
C ALA A 76 -12.03 17.12 12.81
N LYS A 77 -13.34 17.23 13.07
CA LYS A 77 -14.13 16.14 13.65
C LYS A 77 -13.90 14.87 12.80
N PRO A 78 -13.61 13.71 13.42
CA PRO A 78 -13.72 12.46 12.69
C PRO A 78 -15.18 12.35 12.24
N SER A 79 -15.41 12.23 10.93
CA SER A 79 -16.72 11.92 10.38
C SER A 79 -17.09 10.51 10.84
N MET A 80 -17.68 10.44 12.02
CA MET A 80 -18.23 9.25 12.64
C MET A 80 -19.59 8.98 12.00
N ASP A 81 -19.58 8.62 10.72
CA ASP A 81 -20.74 8.02 10.04
C ASP A 81 -20.24 6.78 9.31
N VAL A 82 -20.09 5.71 10.08
CA VAL A 82 -19.98 4.34 9.57
C VAL A 82 -21.04 3.55 10.31
N PHE A 83 -22.31 3.79 9.97
CA PHE A 83 -23.46 2.88 10.06
C PHE A 83 -24.71 3.68 9.68
N ASN A 84 -24.91 3.91 8.37
CA ASN A 84 -26.24 4.29 7.88
C ASN A 84 -27.06 2.99 7.79
N ASP A 85 -27.68 2.62 8.91
CA ASP A 85 -28.70 1.59 8.97
C ASP A 85 -29.99 2.16 8.37
N GLY A 86 -30.38 1.63 7.20
CA GLY A 86 -31.68 1.83 6.58
C GLY A 86 -31.93 3.19 5.90
N VAL A 87 -31.82 3.23 4.57
CA VAL A 87 -32.86 3.66 3.61
C VAL A 87 -32.22 3.84 2.23
N ARG A 88 -32.84 3.21 1.23
CA ARG A 88 -32.45 3.17 -0.18
C ARG A 88 -32.17 4.57 -0.75
N HIS A 89 -30.97 4.78 -1.29
CA HIS A 89 -30.81 5.62 -2.47
C HIS A 89 -29.88 4.94 -3.49
N ASP A 90 -30.55 4.41 -4.49
CA ASP A 90 -30.02 3.90 -5.73
C ASP A 90 -29.50 5.11 -6.54
N ILE A 91 -28.21 5.40 -6.43
CA ILE A 91 -27.51 6.21 -7.42
C ILE A 91 -26.28 5.39 -7.81
N ALA A 92 -26.35 4.83 -9.01
CA ALA A 92 -25.29 4.10 -9.67
C ALA A 92 -23.96 4.86 -9.52
N SER A 93 -23.11 4.39 -8.61
CA SER A 93 -21.70 4.74 -8.60
C SER A 93 -21.09 4.12 -9.86
N PRO A 94 -20.54 4.92 -10.78
CA PRO A 94 -19.98 4.37 -11.99
C PRO A 94 -18.74 3.58 -11.58
N LYS A 95 -18.65 2.32 -12.04
CA LYS A 95 -17.45 1.47 -12.10
C LYS A 95 -16.15 2.29 -12.01
N ARG A 96 -15.68 2.56 -10.80
CA ARG A 96 -14.50 3.36 -10.59
C ARG A 96 -13.38 2.42 -10.21
N SER A 97 -12.52 2.19 -11.19
CA SER A 97 -11.15 1.74 -10.99
C SER A 97 -10.34 2.90 -10.38
N GLU A 98 -10.89 3.54 -9.36
CA GLU A 98 -10.28 4.67 -8.67
C GLU A 98 -9.29 4.11 -7.67
N CYS A 99 -8.02 4.47 -7.85
CA CYS A 99 -7.10 4.51 -6.73
C CYS A 99 -7.77 5.26 -5.58
N ILE A 100 -8.01 4.57 -4.47
CA ILE A 100 -8.38 5.23 -3.23
C ILE A 100 -7.13 6.00 -2.79
N LEU A 101 -7.29 7.28 -2.52
CA LEU A 101 -6.21 8.14 -2.05
C LEU A 101 -5.74 7.61 -0.69
N VAL A 102 -4.51 7.10 -0.63
CA VAL A 102 -3.98 6.42 0.56
C VAL A 102 -3.14 7.41 1.34
N GLN A 103 -3.45 7.55 2.62
CA GLN A 103 -2.65 8.36 3.56
C GLN A 103 -2.14 7.49 4.71
N PRO A 104 -1.19 6.57 4.45
CA PRO A 104 -0.45 5.96 5.53
C PRO A 104 0.39 7.07 6.18
N GLY A 105 0.43 7.12 7.50
CA GLY A 105 1.26 8.09 8.21
C GLY A 105 2.73 7.71 8.25
N PRO A 106 3.56 8.50 8.97
CA PRO A 106 5.02 8.46 8.84
C PRO A 106 5.64 7.10 9.16
N SER A 107 4.98 6.31 10.03
CA SER A 107 5.42 4.97 10.42
C SER A 107 5.40 3.95 9.29
N TRP A 108 4.84 4.26 8.12
CA TRP A 108 4.83 3.39 6.94
C TRP A 108 5.95 3.71 5.95
N ARG A 109 6.68 4.81 6.16
CA ARG A 109 7.73 5.29 5.24
C ARG A 109 8.85 4.28 5.07
N ASP A 110 9.27 3.66 6.16
CA ASP A 110 10.29 2.62 6.19
C ASP A 110 9.91 1.43 5.28
N VAL A 111 8.67 0.97 5.39
CA VAL A 111 8.16 -0.20 4.66
C VAL A 111 7.86 0.10 3.19
N LEU A 112 7.22 1.25 2.91
CA LEU A 112 6.74 1.57 1.56
C LEU A 112 7.79 2.27 0.68
N ILE A 113 8.66 3.09 1.27
CA ILE A 113 9.58 3.95 0.51
C ILE A 113 11.03 3.50 0.72
N SER A 114 11.49 3.43 1.98
CA SER A 114 12.92 3.25 2.28
C SER A 114 13.46 1.85 1.98
N ASN A 115 12.63 0.81 2.07
CA ASN A 115 13.05 -0.59 1.92
C ASN A 115 13.24 -1.04 0.44
N GLY A 116 13.30 -0.12 -0.52
CA GLY A 116 13.47 -0.45 -1.93
C GLY A 116 12.30 -1.24 -2.56
N HIS A 117 11.15 -1.31 -1.89
CA HIS A 117 9.99 -2.08 -2.32
C HIS A 117 9.55 -1.68 -3.74
N ILE A 118 9.42 -0.38 -4.00
CA ILE A 118 9.02 0.12 -5.32
C ILE A 118 10.03 -0.34 -6.39
N GLY A 119 11.33 -0.31 -6.09
CA GLY A 119 12.37 -0.81 -6.98
C GLY A 119 12.24 -2.30 -7.28
N TRP A 120 12.03 -3.12 -6.25
CA TRP A 120 11.76 -4.56 -6.41
C TRP A 120 10.50 -4.81 -7.24
N LEU A 121 9.40 -4.11 -6.99
CA LEU A 121 8.13 -4.30 -7.69
C LEU A 121 8.23 -3.96 -9.18
N LEU A 122 8.89 -2.83 -9.50
CA LEU A 122 9.17 -2.44 -10.88
C LEU A 122 10.12 -3.44 -11.56
N GLY A 123 11.14 -3.92 -10.85
CA GLY A 123 12.05 -4.96 -11.32
C GLY A 123 11.33 -6.27 -11.63
N LEU A 124 10.47 -6.74 -10.72
CA LEU A 124 9.61 -7.91 -10.92
C LEU A 124 8.73 -7.73 -12.17
N TYR A 125 8.05 -6.60 -12.31
CA TYR A 125 7.20 -6.34 -13.46
C TYR A 125 7.98 -6.32 -14.78
N GLY A 126 9.18 -5.72 -14.78
CA GLY A 126 10.09 -5.73 -15.92
C GLY A 126 10.56 -7.14 -16.30
N ALA A 127 10.93 -7.96 -15.30
CA ALA A 127 11.35 -9.34 -15.51
C ALA A 127 10.21 -10.22 -16.07
N LEU A 128 8.99 -10.06 -15.56
CA LEU A 128 7.80 -10.74 -16.08
C LEU A 128 7.54 -10.38 -17.55
N ARG A 129 7.69 -9.09 -17.92
CA ARG A 129 7.56 -8.65 -19.30
C ARG A 129 8.57 -9.32 -20.21
N GLN A 130 9.84 -9.40 -19.81
CA GLN A 130 10.89 -10.04 -20.63
C GLN A 130 10.61 -11.52 -20.80
N LYS A 131 10.32 -12.21 -19.69
CA LYS A 131 10.05 -13.65 -19.66
C LYS A 131 8.91 -14.07 -20.57
N PHE A 132 7.78 -13.36 -20.51
CA PHE A 132 6.56 -13.74 -21.21
C PHE A 132 6.36 -12.98 -22.54
N SER A 133 7.37 -12.22 -22.98
CA SER A 133 7.31 -11.40 -24.21
C SER A 133 6.95 -12.22 -25.46
N CYS A 134 7.44 -13.45 -25.54
CA CYS A 134 7.18 -14.38 -26.65
C CYS A 134 5.80 -15.05 -26.60
N GLU A 135 5.11 -15.01 -25.46
CA GLU A 135 3.89 -15.78 -25.22
C GLU A 135 2.61 -14.99 -25.56
N GLY A 136 2.71 -13.68 -25.83
CA GLY A 136 1.59 -12.83 -26.26
C GLY A 136 0.53 -12.52 -25.19
N TYR A 137 0.37 -13.37 -24.18
CA TYR A 137 -0.59 -13.23 -23.08
C TYR A 137 0.01 -12.67 -21.77
N TRP A 138 1.24 -12.16 -21.81
CA TRP A 138 1.95 -11.71 -20.59
C TRP A 138 1.19 -10.64 -19.79
N LEU A 139 0.44 -9.77 -20.47
CA LEU A 139 -0.37 -8.72 -19.85
C LEU A 139 -1.50 -9.28 -18.99
N ASP A 140 -2.01 -10.47 -19.35
CA ASP A 140 -3.11 -11.16 -18.68
C ASP A 140 -2.62 -12.13 -17.59
N CYS A 141 -1.30 -12.28 -17.45
CA CYS A 141 -0.72 -13.06 -16.36
C CYS A 141 -1.17 -12.51 -15.00
N PRO A 142 -1.70 -13.35 -14.07
CA PRO A 142 -2.25 -12.89 -12.80
C PRO A 142 -1.29 -12.06 -11.95
N VAL A 143 0.01 -12.38 -12.00
CA VAL A 143 1.06 -11.63 -11.30
C VAL A 143 1.27 -10.27 -11.96
N ALA A 144 1.35 -10.20 -13.29
CA ALA A 144 1.52 -8.95 -14.03
C ALA A 144 0.33 -8.00 -13.84
N VAL A 145 -0.90 -8.53 -13.83
CA VAL A 145 -2.12 -7.76 -13.52
C VAL A 145 -2.07 -7.21 -12.10
N SER A 146 -1.71 -8.03 -11.11
CA SER A 146 -1.69 -7.62 -9.70
C SER A 146 -0.56 -6.62 -9.42
N ALA A 147 0.61 -6.83 -10.03
CA ALA A 147 1.74 -5.91 -9.94
C ALA A 147 1.39 -4.52 -10.51
N ARG A 148 0.75 -4.44 -11.69
CA ARG A 148 0.29 -3.16 -12.25
C ARG A 148 -0.65 -2.41 -11.33
N LYS A 149 -1.64 -3.11 -10.76
CA LYS A 149 -2.58 -2.49 -9.81
C LYS A 149 -1.85 -1.95 -8.59
N LEU A 150 -0.89 -2.70 -8.06
CA LEU A 150 -0.09 -2.26 -6.92
C LEU A 150 0.80 -1.05 -7.27
N ILE A 151 1.44 -1.04 -8.45
CA ILE A 151 2.21 0.12 -8.95
C ILE A 151 1.34 1.37 -9.01
N VAL A 152 0.14 1.26 -9.58
CA VAL A 152 -0.81 2.38 -9.66
C VAL A 152 -1.22 2.86 -8.27
N GLN A 153 -1.40 1.94 -7.32
CA GLN A 153 -1.68 2.28 -5.92
C GLN A 153 -0.53 3.05 -5.27
N PHE A 154 0.72 2.65 -5.52
CA PHE A 154 1.90 3.38 -5.04
C PHE A 154 1.95 4.81 -5.58
N CYS A 155 1.51 5.05 -6.81
CA CYS A 155 1.43 6.39 -7.39
C CYS A 155 0.37 7.29 -6.72
N SER A 156 -0.54 6.71 -5.93
CA SER A 156 -1.59 7.44 -5.20
C SER A 156 -1.30 7.62 -3.72
N LEU A 157 -0.11 7.23 -3.26
CA LEU A 157 0.37 7.54 -1.92
C LEU A 157 0.52 9.06 -1.77
N THR A 158 -0.03 9.60 -0.68
CA THR A 158 0.07 11.02 -0.35
C THR A 158 -0.01 11.22 1.17
N GLY A 159 0.12 12.45 1.63
CA GLY A 159 0.10 12.80 3.05
C GLY A 159 1.48 12.76 3.71
N THR A 160 1.51 12.50 5.02
CA THR A 160 2.68 12.68 5.89
C THR A 160 3.75 11.60 5.78
N ILE A 161 3.57 10.62 4.89
CA ILE A 161 4.58 9.60 4.58
C ILE A 161 5.82 10.20 3.90
N PHE A 162 5.65 11.29 3.16
CA PHE A 162 6.75 12.03 2.55
C PHE A 162 7.24 13.09 3.54
N PRO A 163 8.56 13.18 3.77
CA PRO A 163 9.11 14.23 4.62
C PRO A 163 8.76 15.58 4.01
N SER A 164 8.11 16.44 4.80
CA SER A 164 7.96 17.84 4.40
C SER A 164 9.35 18.46 4.37
N GLU A 165 9.72 19.10 3.26
CA GLU A 165 10.92 19.94 3.13
C GLU A 165 10.77 21.19 4.03
N LEU A 166 10.61 21.03 5.34
CA LEU A 166 10.79 22.11 6.28
C LEU A 166 12.28 22.11 6.64
N LYS A 167 13.09 22.65 5.72
CA LYS A 167 14.37 23.22 6.12
C LYS A 167 14.06 24.30 7.13
N ALA A 168 14.26 24.00 8.39
CA ALA A 168 14.47 25.01 9.41
C ALA A 168 15.73 25.79 8.99
N CYS A 169 15.56 26.83 8.19
CA CYS A 169 16.46 27.97 8.24
C CYS A 169 16.17 28.68 9.56
N ASP A 170 16.56 28.05 10.66
CA ASP A 170 16.73 28.73 11.93
C ASP A 170 18.08 29.44 11.88
N GLY A 171 18.09 30.70 12.27
CA GLY A 171 19.22 31.60 12.12
C GLY A 171 20.44 31.09 12.89
N GLY A 172 21.47 30.69 12.16
CA GLY A 172 22.78 30.35 12.71
C GLY A 172 23.82 30.52 11.62
N ALA A 173 24.62 31.58 11.72
CA ALA A 173 25.66 31.93 10.78
C ALA A 173 26.58 30.73 10.47
N LEU A 174 26.64 30.32 9.22
CA LEU A 174 27.70 29.46 8.72
C LEU A 174 28.80 30.35 8.17
N VAL A 175 29.86 30.50 8.97
CA VAL A 175 31.17 30.95 8.50
C VAL A 175 31.68 29.89 7.52
N PHE A 176 31.78 30.25 6.24
CA PHE A 176 32.52 29.46 5.27
C PHE A 176 34.01 29.70 5.50
N SER A 177 34.67 28.76 6.20
CA SER A 177 36.12 28.59 6.06
C SER A 177 36.37 27.63 4.91
N TYR A 178 36.99 28.13 3.85
CA TYR A 178 37.62 27.32 2.81
C TYR A 178 39.05 27.00 3.26
N GLU A 179 39.38 25.72 3.35
CA GLU A 179 40.72 25.19 3.01
C GLU A 179 40.56 24.16 1.89
#